data_AF-A0A5Z5YSK7-F1
#
_entry.id   AF-A0A5Z5YSK7-F1
#
_cell.length_a   1.000
_cell.length_b   1.000
_cell.length_c   1.000
_cell.angle_alpha   90.00
_cell.angle_beta   90.00
_cell.angle_gamma   90.00
#
_symmetry.space_group_name_H-M   'P 1'
#
loop_
_entity.id
_entity.type
_entity.pdbx_description
1 polymer ?
#
loop_
_entity_poly.entity_id
_entity_poly.type
_entity_poly.pdbx_seq_one_letter_code
_entity_poly.pdbx_strand_id
1 'polypeptide(L)'
;MRLNKLPGYGLPELAFWPQPKYERNEWSIYCLKLRTDGTPAWYRHFVDRGTEYRAYGDDYEDYQTAKERALELNKSVDFNIDELPLSPAEKESLRLKVEKALTAKMRLMDEE
;
A
#
# COMPACT_ATOMS: atom_id res chain seq x y z
N MET A 1 11.09 -15.12 -4.18
CA MET A 1 9.64 -15.36 -4.38
C MET A 1 9.25 -14.75 -5.73
N ARG A 2 8.40 -15.40 -6.53
CA ARG A 2 7.93 -14.83 -7.82
C ARG A 2 6.80 -13.84 -7.58
N LEU A 3 6.72 -12.75 -8.34
CA LEU A 3 5.70 -11.69 -8.21
C LEU A 3 4.27 -12.25 -8.25
N ASN A 4 4.00 -13.18 -9.17
CA ASN A 4 2.68 -13.80 -9.34
C ASN A 4 2.27 -14.78 -8.22
N LYS A 5 3.15 -15.02 -7.24
CA LYS A 5 2.86 -15.83 -6.05
C LYS A 5 2.71 -14.96 -4.80
N LEU A 6 2.82 -13.63 -4.92
CA LEU A 6 2.70 -12.71 -3.80
C LEU A 6 1.24 -12.56 -3.34
N PRO A 7 1.02 -12.42 -2.03
CA PRO A 7 -0.32 -12.13 -1.50
C PRO A 7 -0.79 -10.77 -2.02
N GLY A 8 -2.01 -10.74 -2.56
CA GLY A 8 -2.59 -9.53 -3.14
C GLY A 8 -2.06 -9.17 -4.54
N TYR A 9 -1.39 -10.10 -5.23
CA TYR A 9 -1.05 -9.95 -6.64
C TYR A 9 -2.32 -9.84 -7.50
N GLY A 10 -2.36 -8.86 -8.41
CA GLY A 10 -3.51 -8.61 -9.29
C GLY A 10 -4.68 -7.84 -8.63
N LEU A 11 -4.59 -7.49 -7.34
CA LEU A 11 -5.58 -6.62 -6.71
C LEU A 11 -5.29 -5.14 -7.04
N PRO A 12 -6.33 -4.31 -7.17
CA PRO A 12 -6.15 -2.88 -7.39
C PRO A 12 -5.42 -2.22 -6.22
N GLU A 13 -4.46 -1.37 -6.55
CA GLU A 13 -3.64 -0.62 -5.60
C GLU A 13 -4.34 0.72 -5.32
N LEU A 14 -4.57 1.02 -4.04
CA LEU A 14 -5.32 2.21 -3.59
C LEU A 14 -4.41 3.28 -3.02
N ALA A 15 -3.39 2.87 -2.26
CA ALA A 15 -2.43 3.77 -1.65
C ALA A 15 -1.18 3.02 -1.18
N PHE A 16 -0.13 3.74 -0.84
CA PHE A 16 1.13 3.26 -0.32
C PHE A 16 1.49 4.00 0.96
N TRP A 17 2.05 3.27 1.92
CA TRP A 17 2.54 3.84 3.18
C TRP A 17 3.68 3.00 3.77
N PRO A 18 4.73 3.61 4.33
CA PRO A 18 5.80 2.89 5.01
C PRO A 18 5.33 2.34 6.37
N GLN A 19 5.86 1.19 6.78
CA GLN A 19 5.65 0.63 8.12
C GLN A 19 6.99 0.19 8.73
N PRO A 20 7.21 0.41 10.03
CA PRO A 20 8.43 0.02 10.69
C PRO A 20 8.53 -1.51 10.73
N LYS A 21 9.76 -1.98 10.54
CA LYS A 21 10.16 -3.36 10.66
C LYS A 21 11.08 -3.46 11.87
N TYR A 22 10.45 -3.59 13.04
CA TYR A 22 11.11 -3.56 14.34
C TYR A 22 12.28 -4.55 14.47
N GLU A 23 12.23 -5.70 13.78
CA GLU A 23 13.32 -6.70 13.82
C GLU A 23 14.63 -6.23 13.19
N ARG A 24 14.59 -5.27 12.26
CA ARG A 24 15.77 -4.81 11.51
C ARG A 24 16.01 -3.32 11.57
N ASN A 25 15.16 -2.58 12.30
CA ASN A 25 15.19 -1.13 12.33
C ASN A 25 15.12 -0.51 10.91
N GLU A 26 14.37 -1.17 10.03
CA GLU A 26 14.12 -0.78 8.65
C GLU A 26 12.66 -0.36 8.47
N TRP A 27 12.34 0.22 7.33
CA TRP A 27 11.01 0.68 6.94
C TRP A 27 10.60 -0.01 5.64
N SER A 28 9.55 -0.82 5.70
CA SER A 28 9.01 -1.50 4.51
C SER A 28 7.84 -0.71 3.94
N ILE A 29 7.78 -0.54 2.62
CA ILE A 29 6.59 0.00 1.97
C ILE A 29 5.47 -1.05 1.97
N TYR A 30 4.28 -0.63 2.35
CA TYR A 30 3.06 -1.40 2.21
C TYR A 30 2.13 -0.71 1.23
N CYS A 31 1.41 -1.53 0.46
CA CYS A 31 0.37 -1.12 -0.46
C CYS A 31 -1.00 -1.48 0.14
N LEU A 32 -1.89 -0.51 0.25
CA LEU A 32 -3.29 -0.71 0.52
C LEU A 32 -3.95 -1.18 -0.77
N LYS A 33 -4.53 -2.38 -0.77
CA LYS A 33 -5.19 -2.97 -1.93
C LYS A 33 -6.65 -3.24 -1.67
N LEU A 34 -7.47 -3.11 -2.70
CA LEU A 34 -8.90 -3.46 -2.62
C LEU A 34 -9.05 -4.97 -2.78
N ARG A 35 -9.58 -5.66 -1.77
CA ARG A 35 -9.92 -7.08 -1.89
C ARG A 35 -11.19 -7.24 -2.74
N THR A 36 -11.38 -8.44 -3.28
CA THR A 36 -12.60 -8.82 -4.02
C THR A 36 -13.89 -8.68 -3.21
N ASP A 37 -13.78 -8.69 -1.88
CA ASP A 37 -14.86 -8.47 -0.92
C ASP A 37 -15.18 -6.97 -0.70
N GLY A 38 -14.50 -6.05 -1.41
CA GLY A 38 -14.70 -4.60 -1.26
C GLY A 38 -14.04 -4.00 -0.02
N THR A 39 -13.22 -4.77 0.71
CA THR A 39 -12.49 -4.31 1.90
C THR A 39 -11.04 -3.94 1.55
N PRO A 40 -10.55 -2.76 1.97
CA PRO A 40 -9.16 -2.39 1.77
C PRO A 40 -8.26 -3.09 2.79
N ALA A 41 -7.14 -3.66 2.34
CA ALA A 41 -6.19 -4.35 3.20
C ALA A 41 -4.74 -4.04 2.82
N TRP A 42 -3.86 -4.00 3.82
CA TRP A 42 -2.44 -3.72 3.63
C TRP A 42 -1.67 -4.98 3.23
N TYR A 43 -0.91 -4.89 2.16
CA TYR A 43 0.00 -5.93 1.69
C TYR A 43 1.40 -5.33 1.57
N ARG A 44 2.44 -6.11 1.88
CA ARG A 44 3.82 -5.64 1.69
C ARG A 44 4.06 -5.38 0.20
N HIS A 45 4.62 -4.22 -0.12
CA HIS A 45 4.98 -3.87 -1.49
C HIS A 45 6.30 -4.52 -1.86
N PHE A 46 6.39 -4.99 -3.10
CA PHE A 46 7.58 -5.63 -3.63
C PHE A 46 7.90 -5.05 -5.00
N VAL A 47 9.19 -4.83 -5.24
CA VAL A 47 9.71 -4.31 -6.49
C VAL A 47 10.45 -5.42 -7.26
N ASP A 48 10.33 -5.39 -8.58
CA ASP A 48 11.17 -6.19 -9.46
C ASP A 48 12.45 -5.40 -9.78
N ARG A 49 13.61 -6.00 -9.54
CA ARG A 49 14.92 -5.40 -9.86
C ARG A 49 15.51 -5.95 -11.18
N GLY A 50 14.66 -6.43 -12.08
CA GLY A 50 15.01 -6.79 -13.46
C GLY A 50 15.89 -8.02 -13.66
N THR A 51 16.35 -8.67 -12.58
CA THR A 51 17.44 -9.64 -12.70
C THR A 51 16.98 -11.10 -12.77
N GLU A 52 15.87 -11.52 -12.15
CA GLU A 52 15.49 -12.95 -12.13
C GLU A 52 13.99 -13.22 -11.85
N TYR A 53 13.05 -12.31 -12.19
CA TYR A 53 11.63 -12.41 -11.77
C TYR A 53 11.46 -12.58 -10.24
N ARG A 54 12.41 -12.05 -9.48
CA ARG A 54 12.45 -12.13 -8.01
C ARG A 54 11.89 -10.84 -7.46
N ALA A 55 10.86 -10.97 -6.64
CA ALA A 55 10.31 -9.89 -5.85
C ALA A 55 11.26 -9.55 -4.69
N TYR A 56 11.68 -8.29 -4.60
CA TYR A 56 12.42 -7.73 -3.47
C TYR A 56 11.49 -6.89 -2.62
N GLY A 57 11.63 -6.94 -1.28
CA GLY A 57 10.91 -6.01 -0.42
C GLY A 57 11.34 -4.59 -0.74
N ASP A 58 10.37 -3.69 -0.81
CA ASP A 58 10.66 -2.26 -0.97
C ASP A 58 10.96 -1.69 0.42
N ASP A 59 12.20 -1.93 0.87
CA ASP A 59 12.68 -1.67 2.23
C ASP A 59 13.70 -0.51 2.23
N TYR A 60 13.65 0.33 3.27
CA TYR A 60 14.45 1.54 3.45
C TYR A 60 15.01 1.63 4.88
N GLU A 61 16.12 2.34 5.07
CA GLU A 61 16.77 2.48 6.39
C GLU A 61 16.08 3.52 7.28
N ASP A 62 15.42 4.51 6.69
CA ASP A 62 14.82 5.64 7.39
C ASP A 62 13.35 5.87 6.94
N TYR A 63 12.56 6.39 7.88
CA TYR A 63 11.16 6.72 7.67
C TYR A 63 10.96 7.80 6.62
N GLN A 64 11.79 8.86 6.63
CA GLN A 64 11.63 9.97 5.70
C GLN A 64 11.78 9.51 4.25
N THR A 65 12.81 8.71 3.98
CA THR A 65 13.07 8.10 2.66
C THR A 65 11.93 7.18 2.24
N ALA A 66 11.44 6.33 3.16
CA ALA A 66 10.32 5.43 2.91
C ALA A 66 9.01 6.20 2.65
N LYS A 67 8.80 7.32 3.35
CA LYS A 67 7.65 8.20 3.20
C LYS A 67 7.68 8.92 1.86
N GLU A 68 8.81 9.48 1.46
CA GLU A 68 8.98 10.11 0.15
C GLU A 68 8.68 9.11 -0.97
N ARG A 69 9.23 7.89 -0.86
CA ARG A 69 8.93 6.81 -1.81
C ARG A 69 7.44 6.50 -1.88
N ALA A 70 6.77 6.34 -0.73
CA ALA A 70 5.35 6.05 -0.68
C ALA A 70 4.52 7.17 -1.33
N LEU A 71 4.89 8.43 -1.12
CA LEU A 71 4.24 9.58 -1.77
C LEU A 71 4.44 9.58 -3.29
N GLU A 72 5.62 9.21 -3.78
CA GLU A 72 5.85 9.04 -5.22
C GLU A 72 5.01 7.91 -5.82
N LEU A 73 4.95 6.77 -5.14
CA LEU A 73 4.11 5.64 -5.57
C LEU A 73 2.62 6.03 -5.58
N ASN A 74 2.17 6.80 -4.59
CA ASN A 74 0.80 7.32 -4.53
C ASN A 74 0.45 8.21 -5.72
N LYS A 75 1.40 8.96 -6.29
CA LYS A 75 1.16 9.75 -7.52
C LYS A 75 0.93 8.88 -8.75
N SER A 76 1.42 7.63 -8.72
CA SER A 76 1.27 6.66 -9.82
C SER A 76 0.04 5.76 -9.64
N VAL A 77 -0.70 5.90 -8.53
CA VAL A 77 -1.97 5.19 -8.33
C VAL A 77 -3.04 5.84 -9.20
N ASP A 78 -3.41 5.15 -10.26
CA ASP A 78 -4.48 5.56 -11.18
C ASP A 78 -5.86 4.99 -10.79
N PHE A 79 -5.97 4.33 -9.63
CA PHE A 79 -7.22 3.66 -9.26
C PHE A 79 -8.34 4.65 -8.96
N ASN A 80 -9.31 4.73 -9.86
CA ASN A 80 -10.48 5.56 -9.69
C ASN A 80 -11.64 4.79 -9.04
N ILE A 81 -11.94 5.10 -7.78
CA ILE A 81 -13.10 4.54 -7.05
C ILE A 81 -14.41 4.87 -7.78
N ASP A 82 -14.46 5.95 -8.56
CA ASP A 82 -15.66 6.35 -9.30
C ASP A 82 -15.99 5.40 -10.47
N GLU A 83 -15.00 4.70 -11.01
CA GLU A 83 -15.20 3.73 -12.11
C GLU A 83 -15.69 2.37 -11.61
N LEU A 84 -15.75 2.15 -10.30
CA LEU A 84 -16.29 0.92 -9.75
C LEU A 84 -17.81 0.84 -9.97
N PRO A 85 -18.35 -0.34 -10.36
CA PRO A 85 -19.78 -0.58 -10.50
C PRO A 85 -20.44 -0.76 -9.11
N LEU A 86 -20.22 0.20 -8.22
CA LEU A 86 -20.71 0.25 -6.85
C LEU A 86 -21.73 1.36 -6.69
N SER A 87 -22.62 1.23 -5.69
CA SER A 87 -23.55 2.29 -5.33
C SER A 87 -22.79 3.53 -4.82
N PRO A 88 -23.34 4.75 -4.95
CA PRO A 88 -22.68 5.96 -4.44
C PRO A 88 -22.35 5.87 -2.94
N ALA A 89 -23.23 5.26 -2.14
CA ALA A 89 -22.98 5.02 -0.71
C ALA A 89 -21.79 4.06 -0.46
N GLU A 90 -21.59 3.06 -1.30
CA GLU A 90 -20.46 2.13 -1.19
C GLU A 90 -19.15 2.78 -1.63
N LYS A 91 -19.18 3.61 -2.68
CA LYS A 91 -18.04 4.42 -3.12
C LYS A 91 -17.58 5.38 -2.02
N GLU A 92 -18.52 6.09 -1.39
CA GLU A 92 -18.24 6.99 -0.27
C GLU A 92 -17.68 6.20 0.93
N SER A 93 -18.30 5.07 1.28
CA SER A 93 -17.79 4.19 2.33
C SER A 93 -16.37 3.71 2.05
N LEU A 94 -16.06 3.36 0.80
CA LEU A 94 -14.72 2.93 0.40
C LEU A 94 -13.70 4.06 0.52
N ARG A 95 -14.03 5.27 0.05
CA ARG A 95 -13.19 6.46 0.22
C ARG A 95 -12.86 6.70 1.69
N LEU A 96 -13.89 6.72 2.54
CA LEU A 96 -13.73 6.89 3.99
C LEU A 96 -12.86 5.80 4.62
N LYS A 97 -12.99 4.54 4.18
CA LYS A 97 -12.15 3.44 4.67
C LYS A 97 -10.68 3.62 4.27
N VAL A 98 -10.42 4.07 3.04
CA VAL A 98 -9.05 4.36 2.57
C VAL A 98 -8.44 5.52 3.35
N GLU A 99 -9.16 6.64 3.47
CA GLU A 99 -8.70 7.80 4.23
C GLU A 99 -8.46 7.47 5.70
N LYS A 100 -9.36 6.69 6.31
CA LYS A 100 -9.21 6.24 7.70
C LYS A 100 -8.00 5.31 7.86
N ALA A 101 -7.75 4.41 6.90
CA ALA A 101 -6.60 3.52 6.94
C ALA A 101 -5.28 4.30 6.84
N LEU A 102 -5.23 5.34 5.99
CA LEU A 102 -4.07 6.23 5.87
C LEU A 102 -3.88 7.07 7.14
N THR A 103 -4.95 7.71 7.62
CA THR A 103 -4.92 8.56 8.83
C THR A 103 -4.51 7.75 10.05
N ALA A 104 -5.01 6.52 10.22
CA ALA A 104 -4.62 5.65 11.33
C ALA A 104 -3.12 5.34 11.29
N LYS A 105 -2.56 5.10 10.10
CA LYS A 105 -1.13 4.85 9.94
C LYS A 105 -0.28 6.10 10.14
N MET A 106 -0.77 7.28 9.78
CA MET A 106 -0.10 8.54 10.09
C MET A 106 -0.06 8.80 11.59
N ARG A 107 -1.18 8.66 12.30
CA ARG A 107 -1.27 8.90 13.75
C ARG A 107 -0.38 7.98 14.56
N LEU A 108 -0.36 6.69 14.22
CA LEU A 108 0.54 5.71 14.85
C LEU A 108 2.03 6.11 14.78
N MET A 109 2.43 6.97 13.84
CA MET A 109 3.82 7.43 13.67
C MET A 109 4.06 8.82 14.27
N ASP A 110 2.99 9.57 14.57
CA ASP A 110 3.05 10.91 15.19
C ASP A 110 2.97 10.80 16.73
N GLU A 111 2.50 9.65 17.24
CA GLU A 111 2.41 9.32 18.66
C GLU A 111 3.66 8.63 19.23
N GLU A 112 4.76 8.51 18.48
CA GLU A 112 6.07 7.96 18.94
C GLU A 112 7.12 9.04 19.23
#